data_AF-A0A969JPM2-F1
#
_entry.id   AF-A0A969JPM2-F1
#
_cell.length_a   1.000
_cell.length_b   1.000
_cell.length_c   1.000
_cell.angle_alpha   90.00
_cell.angle_beta   90.00
_cell.angle_gamma   90.00
#
_symmetry.space_group_name_H-M   'P 1'
#
loop_
_entity.id
_entity.type
_entity.pdbx_description
1 polymer ?
#
loop_
_entity_poly.entity_id
_entity_poly.type
_entity_poly.pdbx_seq_one_letter_code
_entity_poly.pdbx_strand_id
1 'polypeptide(L)'
;MINCISVEKPYHFDSSTCTANPLETQFFVYMGNILKGDFGESIRFSRPVSLILVERLPMSIELGFVSLVIAIIIGIPAGIISAVRQNSAVDITTMIGANIGVSMPVFWLGLMLAYVLRFF
;
A
#
# COMPACT_ATOMS: atom_id res chain seq x y z
N MET A 1 -19.59 -2.51 30.52
CA MET A 1 -20.69 -2.50 29.53
C MET A 1 -20.36 -1.46 28.47
N ILE A 2 -19.71 -1.87 27.38
CA ILE A 2 -19.33 -0.99 26.25
C ILE A 2 -19.62 -1.67 24.89
N ASN A 3 -19.89 -2.98 24.85
CA ASN A 3 -19.96 -3.73 23.61
C ASN A 3 -21.40 -3.97 23.12
N CYS A 4 -21.75 -3.28 22.03
CA CYS A 4 -22.91 -3.57 21.18
C CYS A 4 -22.68 -4.75 20.22
N ILE A 5 -21.41 -5.09 19.97
CA ILE A 5 -20.98 -6.24 19.19
C ILE A 5 -20.37 -7.24 20.18
N SER A 6 -20.98 -8.41 20.30
CA SER A 6 -20.32 -9.54 20.95
C SER A 6 -19.17 -10.00 20.05
N VAL A 7 -17.92 -9.91 20.54
CA VAL A 7 -16.69 -10.33 19.83
C VAL A 7 -16.79 -11.79 19.35
N GLU A 8 -17.63 -12.57 20.01
CA GLU A 8 -17.88 -13.99 19.72
C GLU A 8 -18.88 -14.24 18.58
N LYS A 9 -19.74 -13.25 18.24
CA LYS A 9 -20.76 -13.34 17.17
C LYS A 9 -20.97 -11.99 16.47
N PRO A 10 -20.20 -11.68 15.41
CA PRO A 10 -20.20 -10.36 14.78
C PRO A 10 -21.48 -10.02 13.98
N TYR A 11 -22.45 -10.93 13.89
CA TYR A 11 -23.72 -10.75 13.15
C TYR A 11 -24.96 -10.67 14.05
N HIS A 12 -24.81 -10.79 15.37
CA HIS A 12 -25.91 -10.63 16.32
C HIS A 12 -25.75 -9.31 17.08
N PHE A 13 -26.57 -8.34 16.70
CA PHE A 13 -26.68 -7.05 17.36
C PHE A 13 -27.64 -7.17 18.54
N ASP A 14 -27.13 -7.14 19.77
CA ASP A 14 -27.95 -7.13 20.99
C ASP A 14 -28.24 -5.68 21.38
N SER A 15 -29.49 -5.26 21.18
CA SER A 15 -29.95 -3.88 21.44
C SER A 15 -30.06 -3.54 22.93
N SER A 16 -29.91 -4.52 23.83
CA SER A 16 -30.06 -4.33 25.27
C SER A 16 -28.82 -3.76 25.98
N THR A 17 -27.64 -3.76 25.32
CA THR A 17 -26.34 -3.48 25.96
C THR A 17 -25.71 -2.13 25.57
N CYS A 18 -26.43 -1.27 24.83
CA CYS A 18 -25.87 -0.09 24.17
C CYS A 18 -26.37 1.25 24.74
N THR A 19 -25.49 1.97 25.45
CA THR A 19 -25.65 3.42 25.70
C THR A 19 -24.83 4.20 24.66
N ALA A 20 -25.43 5.27 24.11
CA ALA A 20 -25.00 5.98 22.92
C ALA A 20 -23.49 6.35 22.83
N ASN A 21 -22.85 5.81 21.77
CA ASN A 21 -21.69 6.28 20.98
C ASN A 21 -20.82 5.09 20.52
N PRO A 22 -21.40 4.17 19.71
CA PRO A 22 -20.75 2.89 19.38
C PRO A 22 -19.58 3.00 18.41
N LEU A 23 -19.54 4.01 17.52
CA LEU A 23 -18.53 4.08 16.46
C LEU A 23 -17.15 4.49 16.99
N GLU A 24 -17.08 5.52 17.83
CA GLU A 24 -15.81 5.98 18.42
C GLU A 24 -15.22 4.91 19.35
N THR A 25 -16.06 4.31 20.20
CA THR A 25 -15.63 3.25 21.12
C THR A 25 -15.17 2.00 20.39
N GLN A 26 -15.83 1.60 19.29
CA GLN A 26 -15.40 0.49 18.45
C GLN A 26 -14.05 0.73 17.79
N PHE A 27 -13.78 1.96 17.32
CA PHE A 27 -12.48 2.31 16.75
C PHE A 27 -11.35 2.17 17.76
N PHE A 28 -11.53 2.68 18.99
CA PHE A 28 -10.51 2.58 20.04
C PHE A 28 -10.28 1.14 20.51
N VAL A 29 -11.34 0.33 20.62
CA VAL A 29 -11.22 -1.11 20.93
C VAL A 29 -10.48 -1.86 19.83
N TYR A 30 -10.83 -1.61 18.57
CA TYR A 30 -10.15 -2.20 17.42
C TYR A 30 -8.68 -1.77 17.33
N MET A 31 -8.38 -0.49 17.56
CA MET A 31 -7.00 0.02 17.61
C MET A 31 -6.18 -0.67 18.72
N GLY A 32 -6.78 -0.86 19.90
CA GLY A 32 -6.16 -1.61 21.00
C GLY A 32 -5.88 -3.08 20.66
N ASN A 33 -6.72 -3.71 19.83
CA ASN A 33 -6.51 -5.08 19.37
C ASN A 33 -5.44 -5.16 18.26
N ILE A 34 -5.39 -4.19 17.34
CA ILE A 34 -4.32 -4.10 16.32
C ILE A 34 -2.95 -4.02 16.97
N LEU A 35 -2.80 -3.22 18.03
CA LEU A 35 -1.53 -3.09 18.75
C LEU A 35 -1.06 -4.41 19.40
N LYS A 36 -1.98 -5.35 19.63
CA LYS A 36 -1.69 -6.71 20.11
C LYS A 36 -1.49 -7.72 18.97
N GLY A 37 -1.56 -7.27 17.72
CA GLY A 37 -1.44 -8.11 16.52
C GLY A 37 -2.75 -8.78 16.08
N ASP A 38 -3.88 -8.45 16.71
CA ASP A 38 -5.20 -8.96 16.35
C ASP A 38 -5.92 -7.97 15.42
N PHE A 39 -5.90 -8.28 14.14
CA PHE A 39 -6.55 -7.52 13.08
C PHE A 39 -8.01 -7.97 12.83
N GLY A 40 -8.49 -8.97 13.59
CA GLY A 40 -9.80 -9.56 13.41
C GLY A 40 -9.95 -10.41 12.14
N GLU A 41 -11.20 -10.71 11.82
CA GLU A 41 -11.61 -11.57 10.70
C GLU A 41 -11.91 -10.74 9.45
N SER A 42 -11.47 -11.23 8.29
CA SER A 42 -11.77 -10.57 7.02
C SER A 42 -13.23 -10.77 6.61
N ILE A 43 -13.90 -9.68 6.25
CA ILE A 43 -15.31 -9.71 5.78
C ILE A 43 -15.45 -10.49 4.46
N ARG A 44 -14.40 -10.47 3.63
CA ARG A 44 -14.39 -11.11 2.30
C ARG A 44 -13.98 -12.57 2.31
N PHE A 45 -13.01 -12.94 3.14
CA PHE A 45 -12.41 -14.28 3.12
C PHE A 45 -12.75 -15.11 4.37
N SER A 46 -13.43 -14.53 5.37
CA SER A 46 -13.81 -15.19 6.63
C SER A 46 -12.64 -15.95 7.27
N ARG A 47 -11.47 -15.28 7.23
CA ARG A 47 -10.20 -15.75 7.80
C ARG A 47 -9.50 -14.60 8.52
N PRO A 48 -8.63 -14.90 9.50
CA PRO A 48 -7.91 -13.88 10.26
C PRO A 48 -7.03 -13.04 9.33
N VAL A 49 -7.16 -11.72 9.41
CA VAL A 49 -6.44 -10.76 8.55
C VAL A 49 -4.93 -10.86 8.72
N SER A 50 -4.45 -11.17 9.93
CA SER A 50 -3.03 -11.38 10.22
C SER A 50 -2.41 -12.46 9.34
N LEU A 51 -3.12 -13.55 9.10
CA LEU A 51 -2.67 -14.66 8.25
C LEU A 51 -2.59 -14.22 6.78
N ILE A 52 -3.62 -13.53 6.29
CA ILE A 52 -3.65 -12.98 4.92
C ILE A 52 -2.51 -11.99 4.70
N LEU A 53 -2.18 -11.19 5.72
CA LEU A 53 -1.10 -10.22 5.66
C LEU A 53 0.25 -10.92 5.54
N VAL A 54 0.53 -11.93 6.37
CA VAL A 54 1.77 -12.72 6.31
C VAL A 54 1.94 -13.44 4.97
N GLU A 55 0.86 -13.90 4.35
CA GLU A 55 0.90 -14.53 3.02
C GLU A 55 1.24 -13.54 1.88
N ARG A 56 0.83 -12.26 2.00
CA ARG A 56 0.98 -11.26 0.93
C ARG A 56 2.19 -10.34 1.10
N LEU A 57 2.59 -10.05 2.34
CA LEU A 57 3.70 -9.16 2.65
C LEU A 57 5.00 -9.54 1.93
N PRO A 58 5.43 -10.81 1.87
CA PRO A 58 6.68 -11.19 1.21
C PRO A 58 6.70 -10.79 -0.26
N MET A 59 5.58 -10.98 -0.97
CA MET A 59 5.46 -10.62 -2.39
C MET A 59 5.59 -9.10 -2.60
N SER A 60 4.94 -8.28 -1.75
CA SER A 60 5.07 -6.82 -1.85
C SER A 60 6.48 -6.33 -1.52
N ILE A 61 7.15 -6.95 -0.54
CA ILE A 61 8.52 -6.60 -0.17
C ILE A 61 9.48 -6.95 -1.30
N GLU A 62 9.36 -8.13 -1.89
CA GLU A 62 10.21 -8.56 -3.00
C GLU A 62 10.09 -7.60 -4.19
N LEU A 63 8.85 -7.30 -4.61
CA LEU A 63 8.58 -6.37 -5.71
C LEU A 63 9.10 -4.95 -5.40
N GLY A 64 8.86 -4.45 -4.19
CA GLY A 64 9.32 -3.14 -3.76
C GLY A 64 10.83 -3.05 -3.69
N PHE A 65 11.49 -4.09 -3.18
CA PHE A 65 12.94 -4.16 -3.05
C PHE A 65 13.63 -4.17 -4.41
N VAL A 66 13.16 -4.99 -5.35
CA VAL A 66 13.70 -5.02 -6.72
C VAL A 66 13.52 -3.66 -7.41
N SER A 67 12.33 -3.06 -7.29
CA SER A 67 12.06 -1.71 -7.82
C SER A 67 13.01 -0.66 -7.24
N LEU A 68 13.25 -0.69 -5.92
CA LEU A 68 14.16 0.21 -5.23
C LEU A 68 15.60 0.04 -5.72
N VAL A 69 16.09 -1.20 -5.85
CA VAL A 69 17.44 -1.48 -6.35
C VAL A 69 17.62 -0.92 -7.77
N ILE A 70 16.66 -1.15 -8.66
CA ILE A 70 16.69 -0.61 -10.02
C ILE A 70 16.68 0.92 -10.00
N ALA A 71 15.81 1.52 -9.18
CA ALA A 71 15.72 2.97 -9.05
C ALA A 71 17.03 3.60 -8.55
N ILE A 72 17.73 2.95 -7.63
CA ILE A 72 19.04 3.39 -7.13
C ILE A 72 20.10 3.28 -8.21
N ILE A 73 20.19 2.12 -8.87
CA ILE A 73 21.21 1.83 -9.89
C ILE A 73 21.10 2.77 -11.09
N ILE A 74 19.88 3.14 -11.49
CA ILE A 74 19.67 3.99 -12.67
C ILE A 74 19.53 5.46 -12.26
N GLY A 75 18.70 5.74 -11.26
CA GLY A 75 18.33 7.10 -10.86
C GLY A 75 19.48 7.88 -10.24
N ILE A 76 20.30 7.26 -9.37
CA ILE A 76 21.41 7.97 -8.74
C ILE A 76 22.48 8.35 -9.78
N PRO A 77 23.00 7.45 -10.62
CA PRO A 77 23.98 7.84 -11.64
C PRO A 77 23.43 8.84 -12.65
N ALA A 78 22.18 8.67 -13.12
CA ALA A 78 21.55 9.62 -14.01
C ALA A 78 21.47 11.02 -13.37
N GLY A 79 21.06 11.11 -12.11
CA GLY A 79 21.02 12.36 -11.34
C GLY A 79 22.40 12.99 -11.16
N ILE A 80 23.42 12.21 -10.82
CA ILE A 80 24.80 12.69 -10.69
C ILE A 80 25.31 13.25 -12.02
N ILE A 81 25.09 12.55 -13.13
CA ILE A 81 25.52 12.99 -14.47
C ILE A 81 24.82 14.30 -14.85
N SER A 82 23.51 14.41 -14.60
CA SER A 82 22.72 15.63 -14.80
C SER A 82 23.31 16.81 -14.02
N ALA A 83 23.62 16.58 -12.74
CA ALA A 83 24.16 17.61 -11.85
C ALA A 83 25.56 18.09 -12.24
N VAL A 84 26.44 17.17 -12.64
CA VAL A 84 27.82 17.50 -13.06
C VAL A 84 27.84 18.22 -14.42
N ARG A 85 26.94 17.86 -15.33
CA ARG A 85 26.82 18.46 -16.67
C ARG A 85 25.57 19.31 -16.80
N GLN A 86 25.37 20.22 -15.87
CA GLN A 86 24.25 21.16 -15.86
C GLN A 86 24.13 21.92 -17.20
N ASN A 87 22.89 22.12 -17.65
CA ASN A 87 22.56 22.82 -18.90
C ASN A 87 23.14 22.18 -20.18
N SER A 88 23.53 20.91 -20.10
CA SER A 88 23.93 20.11 -21.27
C SER A 88 22.74 19.33 -21.83
N ALA A 89 22.89 18.80 -23.05
CA ALA A 89 21.87 17.94 -23.65
C ALA A 89 21.51 16.73 -22.78
N VAL A 90 22.47 16.22 -21.98
CA VAL A 90 22.25 15.08 -21.08
C VAL A 90 21.38 15.46 -19.88
N ASP A 91 21.53 16.68 -19.38
CA ASP A 91 20.72 17.22 -18.29
C ASP A 91 19.27 17.42 -18.73
N ILE A 92 19.07 18.02 -19.91
CA ILE A 92 17.74 18.26 -20.49
C ILE A 92 17.00 16.94 -20.77
N THR A 93 17.65 15.94 -21.38
CA THR A 93 16.99 14.66 -21.67
C THR A 93 16.63 13.89 -20.41
N THR A 94 17.52 13.90 -19.40
CA THR A 94 17.27 13.25 -18.10
C THR A 94 16.10 13.91 -17.37
N MET A 95 16.06 15.24 -17.34
CA MET A 95 14.94 15.99 -16.75
C MET A 95 13.61 15.74 -17.46
N ILE A 96 13.58 15.75 -18.79
CA ILE A 96 12.36 15.47 -19.55
C ILE A 96 11.87 14.06 -19.26
N GLY A 97 12.77 13.07 -19.28
CA GLY A 97 12.43 11.68 -18.95
C GLY A 97 11.87 11.53 -17.54
N ALA A 98 12.51 12.17 -16.55
CA ALA A 98 12.04 12.16 -15.16
C ALA A 98 10.66 12.80 -15.03
N ASN A 99 10.42 13.96 -15.66
CA ASN A 99 9.14 14.65 -15.60
C ASN A 99 8.01 13.83 -16.23
N ILE A 100 8.26 13.16 -17.37
CA ILE A 100 7.28 12.27 -18.00
C ILE A 100 6.90 11.14 -17.03
N GLY A 101 7.89 10.48 -16.42
CA GLY A 101 7.65 9.39 -15.48
C GLY A 101 6.85 9.80 -14.25
N VAL A 102 7.16 10.95 -13.65
CA VAL A 102 6.49 11.45 -12.43
C VAL A 102 5.10 12.02 -12.72
N SER A 103 4.88 12.59 -13.90
CA SER A 103 3.60 13.25 -14.24
C SER A 103 2.53 12.28 -14.71
N MET A 104 2.90 11.07 -15.12
CA MET A 104 1.96 10.07 -15.60
C MET A 104 1.29 9.30 -14.45
N PRO A 105 -0.04 9.06 -14.50
CA PRO A 105 -0.70 8.21 -13.53
C PRO A 105 -0.13 6.79 -13.55
N VAL A 106 0.23 6.26 -12.37
CA VAL A 106 0.88 4.93 -12.23
C VAL A 106 0.05 3.81 -12.85
N PHE A 107 -1.28 3.83 -12.70
CA PHE A 107 -2.19 2.88 -13.34
C PHE A 107 -2.11 2.90 -14.87
N TRP A 108 -2.09 4.10 -15.46
CA TRP A 108 -2.00 4.27 -16.91
C TRP A 108 -0.68 3.73 -17.43
N LEU A 109 0.43 4.03 -16.73
CA LEU A 109 1.76 3.55 -17.06
C LEU A 109 1.82 2.02 -16.97
N GLY A 110 1.28 1.42 -15.90
CA GLY A 110 1.20 -0.04 -15.76
C GLY A 110 0.42 -0.72 -16.89
N LEU A 111 -0.71 -0.16 -17.32
CA LEU A 111 -1.47 -0.66 -18.46
C LEU A 111 -0.69 -0.56 -19.78
N MET A 112 -0.01 0.55 -20.02
CA MET A 112 0.80 0.75 -21.23
C MET A 112 1.97 -0.23 -21.27
N LEU A 113 2.68 -0.41 -20.14
CA LEU A 113 3.76 -1.40 -20.04
C LEU A 113 3.23 -2.82 -20.29
N ALA A 114 2.08 -3.18 -19.70
CA ALA A 114 1.48 -4.49 -19.93
C ALA A 114 1.14 -4.72 -21.41
N TYR A 115 0.63 -3.71 -22.12
CA TYR A 115 0.35 -3.80 -23.55
C TYR A 115 1.61 -3.98 -24.39
N VAL A 116 2.66 -3.19 -24.12
CA VAL A 116 3.94 -3.25 -24.86
C VAL A 116 4.67 -4.57 -24.60
N LEU A 117 4.80 -4.99 -23.34
CA LEU A 117 5.46 -6.25 -22.96
C LEU A 117 4.69 -7.48 -23.45
N ARG A 118 3.36 -7.39 -23.58
CA ARG A 118 2.53 -8.48 -24.14
C ARG A 118 2.75 -8.66 -25.64
N PHE A 119 3.14 -7.62 -26.35
CA PHE A 119 3.33 -7.66 -27.80
C PHE A 119 4.68 -8.28 -28.21
N PHE A 120 5.65 -8.33 -27.30
CA PHE A 120 6.97 -8.93 -27.48
C PHE A 120 6.99 -10.38 -26.97
#